data_AF-A0A1V9YNI1-F1
#
_entry.id   AF-A0A1V9YNI1-F1
#
_cell.length_a   1.000
_cell.length_b   1.000
_cell.length_c   1.000
_cell.angle_alpha   90.00
_cell.angle_beta   90.00
_cell.angle_gamma   90.00
#
_symmetry.space_group_name_H-M   'P 1'
#
loop_
_entity.id
_entity.type
_entity.pdbx_description
1 polymer ?
#
loop_
_entity_poly.entity_id
_entity_poly.type
_entity_poly.pdbx_seq_one_letter_code
_entity_poly.pdbx_strand_id
1 'polypeptide(L)'
;MIMERWLGVCRFLTSKEMARLSLTSRDVHDVVETIAVLFTKETPALAFLFTDNGLARVPRVSLFHWLRCVEMQMVKTLLLHAAPVSTDDVNIDGLAWTSTAHVTVVVPKTFVLTCKKQCDRAETLLRQGPKAVARLQDLAAIPSTSKKHTKATKQMQADIAALQLVSDSAIAHASESITCCHGALLPLSLSKGQGKRLAVPLAIWKKLAPYVGAGAVFGSAGLPATECDTCLTTAKLEQLEIEAKKTQRLLQHTESGGDSLYDLLVRKAGHPPSLLSPERGQFFVVPQSWLKKWRQFVKSVVDVPPGPILNGALLCARHRRPVVPNSVALFLMGASPSVLTSIPGITYELYEIVTDDEWEQLQAAFCAEVAVGFEVVCGTIVWRTLPCQVCEEPTAVRPAKSNRNTNRNTNRRAAAAIRL
;
A
#
# COMPACT_ATOMS: atom_id res chain seq x y z
N MET A 1 43.34 34.79 16.23
CA MET A 1 43.97 34.01 15.14
C MET A 1 43.60 32.52 15.11
N ILE A 2 43.91 31.67 16.11
CA ILE A 2 43.60 30.22 16.01
C ILE A 2 42.08 29.96 16.03
N MET A 3 41.34 30.60 16.95
CA MET A 3 39.88 30.42 17.05
C MET A 3 39.11 30.93 15.81
N GLU A 4 39.51 32.06 15.23
CA GLU A 4 38.89 32.60 14.00
C GLU A 4 39.06 31.68 12.80
N ARG A 5 40.22 31.02 12.69
CA ARG A 5 40.48 30.02 11.64
C ARG A 5 39.58 28.80 11.83
N TRP A 6 39.46 28.28 13.05
CA TRP A 6 38.58 27.15 13.35
C TRP A 6 37.10 27.49 13.16
N LEU A 7 36.67 28.71 13.51
CA LEU A 7 35.32 29.19 13.23
C LEU A 7 35.04 29.20 11.72
N GLY A 8 35.99 29.67 10.92
CA GLY A 8 35.94 29.62 9.46
C GLY A 8 35.75 28.20 8.94
N VAL A 9 36.53 27.24 9.43
CA VAL A 9 36.43 25.82 9.05
C VAL A 9 35.07 25.23 9.43
N CYS A 10 34.64 25.41 10.69
CA CYS A 10 33.42 24.80 11.20
C CYS A 10 32.14 25.32 10.51
N ARG A 11 32.16 26.53 9.91
CA ARG A 11 31.03 27.04 9.11
C ARG A 11 30.75 26.23 7.85
N PHE A 12 31.72 25.46 7.36
CA PHE A 12 31.55 24.60 6.19
C PHE A 12 31.28 23.14 6.56
N LEU A 13 31.26 22.83 7.86
CA LEU A 13 31.01 21.48 8.36
C LEU A 13 29.55 21.36 8.80
N THR A 14 28.97 20.20 8.52
CA THR A 14 27.72 19.78 9.17
C THR A 14 27.97 19.50 10.66
N SER A 15 26.90 19.57 11.45
CA SER A 15 26.88 19.20 12.87
C SER A 15 27.47 17.81 13.13
N LYS A 16 27.29 16.88 12.17
CA LYS A 16 27.85 15.53 12.18
C LYS A 16 29.36 15.52 11.97
N GLU A 17 29.85 16.31 11.02
CA GLU A 17 31.28 16.43 10.75
C GLU A 17 31.99 17.14 11.91
N MET A 18 31.37 18.18 12.48
CA MET A 18 31.85 18.81 13.70
C MET A 18 31.89 17.81 14.87
N ALA A 19 30.84 17.01 15.06
CA ALA A 19 30.82 15.97 16.08
C ALA A 19 31.97 14.96 15.89
N ARG A 20 32.21 14.49 14.67
CA ARG A 20 33.32 13.59 14.35
C ARG A 20 34.68 14.25 14.58
N LEU A 21 34.85 15.49 14.14
CA LEU A 21 36.05 16.28 14.33
C LEU A 21 36.37 16.46 15.82
N SER A 22 35.35 16.70 16.65
CA SER A 22 35.50 16.83 18.11
C SER A 22 35.99 15.55 18.80
N LEU A 23 35.96 14.40 18.13
CA LEU A 23 36.44 13.11 18.66
C LEU A 23 37.88 12.79 18.26
N THR A 24 38.53 13.63 17.44
CA THR A 24 39.87 13.35 16.90
C THR A 24 41.00 13.59 17.90
N SER A 25 40.87 14.60 18.77
CA SER A 25 41.80 14.89 19.86
C SER A 25 41.14 15.79 20.90
N ARG A 26 41.70 15.84 22.12
CA ARG A 26 41.19 16.67 23.21
C ARG A 26 41.27 18.17 22.91
N ASP A 27 42.39 18.63 22.34
CA ASP A 27 42.56 20.06 22.02
C ASP A 27 41.58 20.52 20.93
N VAL A 28 41.28 19.65 19.96
CA VAL A 28 40.27 19.93 18.92
C VAL A 28 38.86 19.85 19.50
N HIS A 29 38.62 18.94 20.45
CA HIS A 29 37.32 18.83 21.13
C HIS A 29 36.88 20.15 21.74
N ASP A 30 37.73 20.75 22.58
CA ASP A 30 37.40 21.96 23.34
C ASP A 30 37.14 23.15 22.39
N VAL A 31 37.91 23.26 21.31
CA VAL A 31 37.72 24.29 20.27
C VAL A 31 36.42 24.10 19.51
N VAL A 32 36.13 22.89 19.05
CA VAL A 32 34.91 22.60 18.27
C VAL A 32 33.65 22.71 19.14
N GLU A 33 33.72 22.31 20.41
CA GLU A 33 32.62 22.50 21.37
C GLU A 33 32.37 23.99 21.63
N THR A 34 33.42 24.79 21.80
CA THR A 34 33.29 26.25 21.95
C THR A 34 32.61 26.88 20.73
N ILE A 35 32.96 26.44 19.51
CA ILE A 35 32.32 26.92 18.29
C ILE A 35 30.87 26.43 18.18
N ALA A 36 30.56 25.20 18.60
CA ALA A 36 29.18 24.71 18.67
C ALA A 36 28.33 25.57 19.62
N VAL A 37 28.88 26.03 20.74
CA VAL A 37 28.21 26.99 21.63
C VAL A 37 27.91 28.31 20.89
N LEU A 38 28.84 28.82 20.08
CA LEU A 38 28.58 30.03 19.28
C LEU A 38 27.43 29.82 18.28
N PHE A 39 27.45 28.73 17.51
CA PHE A 39 26.38 28.44 16.54
C PHE A 39 25.02 28.24 17.21
N THR A 40 24.99 27.61 18.40
CA THR A 40 23.74 27.46 19.15
C THR A 40 23.22 28.80 19.68
N LYS A 41 24.08 29.74 20.09
CA LYS A 41 23.68 31.12 20.45
C LYS A 41 23.15 31.91 19.25
N GLU A 42 23.75 31.73 18.08
CA GLU A 42 23.32 32.38 16.83
C GLU A 42 21.99 31.81 16.30
N THR A 43 21.52 30.67 16.83
CA THR A 43 20.32 29.98 16.35
C THR A 43 19.12 30.24 17.27
N PRO A 44 18.09 31.02 16.84
CA PRO A 44 16.95 31.37 17.69
C PRO A 44 16.17 30.16 18.22
N ALA A 45 16.07 29.09 17.42
CA ALA A 45 15.38 27.86 17.80
C ALA A 45 16.03 27.14 19.00
N LEU A 46 17.28 27.48 19.35
CA LEU A 46 18.06 26.87 20.42
C LEU A 46 18.30 27.83 21.61
N ALA A 47 17.68 29.01 21.62
CA ALA A 47 17.84 30.00 22.68
C ALA A 47 17.50 29.45 24.08
N PHE A 48 16.58 28.48 24.17
CA PHE A 48 16.18 27.82 25.42
C PHE A 48 17.31 27.01 26.10
N LEU A 49 18.43 26.75 25.40
CA LEU A 49 19.61 26.11 25.97
C LEU A 49 20.46 27.07 26.85
N PHE A 50 20.13 28.36 26.87
CA PHE A 50 20.88 29.38 27.60
C PHE A 50 19.99 30.03 28.67
N THR A 51 20.47 30.06 29.91
CA THR A 51 19.84 30.78 31.03
C THR A 51 20.91 31.51 31.84
N ASP A 52 20.65 32.76 32.22
CA ASP A 52 21.48 33.59 33.09
C ASP A 52 23.00 33.53 32.79
N ASN A 53 23.35 33.86 31.54
CA ASN A 53 24.72 33.93 31.00
C ASN A 53 25.49 32.60 30.88
N GLY A 54 24.88 31.45 31.21
CA GLY A 54 25.49 30.13 31.08
C GLY A 54 24.76 29.19 30.12
N LEU A 55 25.46 28.16 29.65
CA LEU A 55 24.81 27.00 29.02
C LEU A 55 24.02 26.26 30.09
N ALA A 56 22.70 26.17 29.95
CA ALA A 56 21.90 25.32 30.82
C ALA A 56 22.46 23.90 30.68
N ARG A 57 22.90 23.30 31.79
CA ARG A 57 23.41 21.91 31.78
C ARG A 57 22.25 20.99 31.41
N VAL A 58 22.02 20.78 30.12
CA VAL A 58 21.14 19.72 29.62
C VAL A 58 21.97 18.45 29.68
N PRO A 59 21.82 17.63 30.72
CA PRO A 59 22.68 16.47 30.87
C PRO A 59 22.24 15.50 29.76
N ARG A 60 23.17 15.18 28.84
CA ARG A 60 23.14 14.01 27.94
C ARG A 60 22.59 14.17 26.53
N VAL A 61 22.22 15.38 26.08
CA VAL A 61 22.02 15.65 24.63
C VAL A 61 23.12 16.62 24.19
N SER A 62 24.04 16.16 23.32
CA SER A 62 25.15 17.02 22.91
C SER A 62 24.66 18.20 22.07
N LEU A 63 25.40 19.31 22.09
CA LEU A 63 25.11 20.49 21.27
C LEU A 63 25.01 20.14 19.78
N PHE A 64 25.83 19.19 19.32
CA PHE A 64 25.78 18.68 17.96
C PHE A 64 24.43 18.04 17.60
N HIS A 65 23.74 17.38 18.52
CA HIS A 65 22.39 16.82 18.26
C HIS A 65 21.34 17.92 18.13
N TRP A 66 21.44 19.00 18.91
CA TRP A 66 20.54 20.14 18.78
C TRP A 66 20.77 20.90 17.47
N LEU A 67 22.03 21.13 17.10
CA LEU A 67 22.39 21.67 15.79
C LEU A 67 21.89 20.77 14.66
N ARG A 68 22.01 19.45 14.80
CA ARG A 68 21.46 18.49 13.84
C ARG A 68 19.94 18.64 13.66
N CYS A 69 19.20 18.88 14.74
CA CYS A 69 17.76 19.10 14.64
C CYS A 69 17.41 20.34 13.81
N VAL A 70 18.23 21.39 13.88
CA VAL A 70 18.10 22.60 13.09
C VAL A 70 18.42 22.33 11.62
N GLU A 71 19.49 21.60 11.32
CA GLU A 71 19.79 21.16 9.95
C GLU A 71 18.64 20.36 9.33
N MET A 72 17.97 19.51 10.12
CA MET A 72 16.81 18.75 9.65
C MET A 72 15.61 19.63 9.30
N GLN A 73 15.45 20.83 9.91
CA GLN A 73 14.45 21.79 9.45
C GLN A 73 14.79 22.33 8.06
N MET A 74 16.07 22.60 7.80
CA MET A 74 16.51 23.02 6.46
C MET A 74 16.29 21.90 5.43
N VAL A 75 16.65 20.66 5.77
CA VAL A 75 16.41 19.50 4.92
C VAL A 75 14.92 19.34 4.60
N LYS A 76 14.03 19.54 5.59
CA LYS A 76 12.57 19.52 5.36
C LYS A 76 12.14 20.47 4.25
N THR A 77 12.65 21.70 4.26
CA THR A 77 12.36 22.72 3.24
C THR A 77 12.92 22.31 1.87
N LEU A 78 14.13 21.78 1.81
CA LEU A 78 14.74 21.30 0.55
C LEU A 78 13.94 20.14 -0.07
N LEU A 79 13.39 19.24 0.74
CA LEU A 79 12.59 18.10 0.28
C LEU A 79 11.21 18.50 -0.30
N LEU A 80 10.78 19.76 -0.18
CA LEU A 80 9.57 20.25 -0.85
C LEU A 80 9.75 20.33 -2.37
N HIS A 81 11.00 20.42 -2.85
CA HIS A 81 11.32 20.45 -4.27
C HIS A 81 11.40 19.05 -4.92
N ALA A 82 11.15 17.98 -4.16
CA ALA A 82 11.09 16.63 -4.71
C ALA A 82 9.73 16.39 -5.39
N ALA A 83 9.75 16.13 -6.70
CA ALA A 83 8.55 15.91 -7.50
C ALA A 83 8.48 14.47 -8.03
N PRO A 84 7.29 13.86 -8.20
CA PRO A 84 7.17 12.56 -8.84
C PRO A 84 7.65 12.62 -10.30
N VAL A 85 8.42 11.62 -10.72
CA VAL A 85 8.75 11.44 -12.14
C VAL A 85 7.49 10.94 -12.85
N SER A 86 6.95 11.74 -13.77
CA SER A 86 5.79 11.35 -14.59
C SER A 86 6.23 10.49 -15.78
N THR A 87 5.34 9.64 -16.28
CA THR A 87 5.55 8.90 -17.53
C THR A 87 5.42 9.77 -18.76
N ASP A 88 4.70 10.90 -18.65
CA ASP A 88 4.32 11.74 -19.79
C ASP A 88 5.45 12.70 -20.19
N ASP A 89 6.42 12.95 -19.30
CA ASP A 89 7.62 13.75 -19.57
C ASP A 89 8.78 12.92 -20.16
N VAL A 90 8.60 11.61 -20.35
CA VAL A 90 9.63 10.72 -20.88
C VAL A 90 9.31 10.41 -22.33
N ASN A 91 9.73 11.30 -23.23
CA ASN A 91 9.80 10.98 -24.64
C ASN A 91 10.94 9.95 -24.83
N ILE A 92 10.56 8.68 -25.02
CA ILE A 92 11.43 7.48 -24.96
C ILE A 92 12.45 7.41 -26.10
N ASP A 93 12.29 8.21 -27.15
CA ASP A 93 13.23 8.27 -28.27
C ASP A 93 14.14 9.51 -28.17
N GLY A 94 15.28 9.36 -27.51
CA GLY A 94 16.45 10.21 -27.77
C GLY A 94 16.59 11.52 -26.99
N LEU A 95 15.72 11.83 -26.02
CA LEU A 95 15.98 12.94 -25.09
C LEU A 95 16.85 12.44 -23.93
N ALA A 96 18.15 12.53 -24.16
CA ALA A 96 19.12 12.69 -23.08
C ALA A 96 18.54 13.67 -22.04
N TRP A 97 18.77 13.39 -20.75
CA TRP A 97 18.40 14.22 -19.59
C TRP A 97 19.14 15.58 -19.58
N THR A 98 19.36 16.15 -20.75
CA THR A 98 20.18 17.32 -21.08
C THR A 98 19.37 18.46 -21.67
N SER A 99 18.05 18.31 -21.90
CA SER A 99 17.22 19.47 -22.26
C SER A 99 16.94 20.32 -21.01
N THR A 100 17.72 21.40 -20.91
CA THR A 100 17.72 22.46 -19.89
C THR A 100 16.30 22.95 -19.57
N ALA A 101 15.80 22.83 -18.33
CA ALA A 101 16.29 23.58 -17.18
C ALA A 101 16.26 22.73 -15.89
N HIS A 102 17.43 22.68 -15.23
CA HIS A 102 17.73 21.93 -14.01
C HIS A 102 17.97 20.43 -14.21
N VAL A 103 19.15 20.10 -14.72
CA VAL A 103 20.04 19.03 -14.21
C VAL A 103 19.45 18.38 -12.94
N THR A 104 18.92 17.15 -12.99
CA THR A 104 18.16 16.52 -11.88
C THR A 104 18.87 15.29 -11.32
N VAL A 105 18.49 14.93 -10.10
CA VAL A 105 18.88 13.69 -9.41
C VAL A 105 17.64 12.87 -9.14
N VAL A 106 17.72 11.57 -9.44
CA VAL A 106 16.63 10.62 -9.22
C VAL A 106 16.86 9.90 -7.90
N VAL A 107 15.85 9.95 -7.03
CA VAL A 107 15.87 9.30 -5.72
C VAL A 107 14.59 8.48 -5.51
N PRO A 108 14.61 7.43 -4.68
CA PRO A 108 13.42 6.66 -4.38
C PRO A 108 12.48 7.45 -3.44
N LYS A 109 11.19 7.18 -3.52
CA LYS A 109 10.18 7.75 -2.62
C LYS A 109 10.48 7.42 -1.15
N THR A 110 11.01 6.22 -0.87
CA THR A 110 11.45 5.82 0.47
C THR A 110 12.49 6.74 1.07
N PHE A 111 13.50 7.15 0.29
CA PHE A 111 14.53 8.09 0.73
C PHE A 111 13.87 9.40 1.20
N VAL A 112 13.00 9.99 0.38
CA VAL A 112 12.33 11.26 0.74
C VAL A 112 11.42 11.08 1.96
N LEU A 113 10.67 9.98 2.05
CA LEU A 113 9.78 9.72 3.19
C LEU A 113 10.53 9.47 4.49
N THR A 114 11.63 8.71 4.45
CA THR A 114 12.47 8.45 5.63
C THR A 114 13.18 9.72 6.08
N CYS A 115 13.67 10.56 5.16
CA CYS A 115 14.17 11.89 5.48
C CYS A 115 13.08 12.77 6.13
N LYS A 116 11.89 12.87 5.53
CA LYS A 116 10.76 13.65 6.10
C LYS A 116 10.41 13.18 7.52
N LYS A 117 10.40 11.87 7.76
CA LYS A 117 10.16 11.31 9.10
C LYS A 117 11.23 11.75 10.11
N GLN A 118 12.50 11.84 9.72
CA GLN A 118 13.55 12.39 10.59
C GLN A 118 13.36 13.89 10.82
N CYS A 119 12.96 14.63 9.79
CA CYS A 119 12.65 16.05 9.93
C CYS A 119 11.50 16.31 10.92
N ASP A 120 10.43 15.53 10.87
CA ASP A 120 9.29 15.64 11.78
C ASP A 120 9.67 15.28 13.23
N ARG A 121 10.56 14.28 13.39
CA ARG A 121 11.15 13.96 14.69
C ARG A 121 11.96 15.13 15.23
N ALA A 122 12.91 15.65 14.45
CA ALA A 122 13.74 16.79 14.83
C ALA A 122 12.88 18.02 15.22
N GLU A 123 11.80 18.28 14.49
CA GLU A 123 10.86 19.35 14.82
C GLU A 123 10.18 19.13 16.17
N THR A 124 9.77 17.89 16.44
CA THR A 124 9.18 17.50 17.72
C THR A 124 10.19 17.71 18.87
N LEU A 125 11.47 17.36 18.66
CA LEU A 125 12.53 17.56 19.65
C LEU A 125 12.74 19.04 19.96
N LEU A 126 12.82 19.90 18.94
CA LEU A 126 12.96 21.36 19.11
C LEU A 126 11.77 21.94 19.89
N ARG A 127 10.55 21.47 19.62
CA ARG A 127 9.34 21.91 20.36
C ARG A 127 9.31 21.43 21.81
N GLN A 128 9.88 20.25 22.10
CA GLN A 128 9.92 19.67 23.45
C GLN A 128 11.10 20.18 24.29
N GLY A 129 12.18 20.62 23.65
CA GLY A 129 13.40 21.10 24.30
C GLY A 129 13.17 22.10 25.44
N PRO A 130 12.43 23.21 25.24
CA PRO A 130 12.17 24.18 26.30
C PRO A 130 11.52 23.56 27.54
N LYS A 131 10.54 22.66 27.34
CA LYS A 131 9.85 21.97 28.44
C LYS A 131 10.78 21.00 29.18
N ALA A 132 11.68 20.34 28.46
CA ALA A 132 12.67 19.45 29.05
C ALA A 132 13.71 20.22 29.89
N VAL A 133 14.17 21.39 29.41
CA VAL A 133 15.10 22.25 30.16
C VAL A 133 14.44 22.85 31.40
N ALA A 134 13.21 23.35 31.31
CA ALA A 134 12.47 23.83 32.48
C ALA A 134 12.32 22.73 33.55
N ARG A 135 11.99 21.50 33.14
CA ARG A 135 11.90 20.35 34.06
C ARG A 135 13.23 20.00 34.72
N LEU A 136 14.35 20.17 34.03
CA LEU A 136 15.69 19.96 34.60
C LEU A 136 15.98 20.99 35.70
N GLN A 137 15.59 22.24 35.48
CA GLN A 137 15.72 23.30 36.47
C GLN A 137 14.82 23.04 37.68
N ASP A 138 13.56 22.66 37.45
CA ASP A 138 12.64 22.26 38.52
C ASP A 138 13.15 21.06 39.33
N LEU A 139 13.76 20.08 38.66
CA LEU A 139 14.35 18.90 39.29
C LEU A 139 15.50 19.26 40.24
N ALA A 140 16.31 20.27 39.89
CA ALA A 140 17.39 20.74 40.75
C ALA A 140 16.87 21.34 42.07
N ALA A 141 15.62 21.81 42.10
CA ALA A 141 14.97 22.34 43.30
C ALA A 141 14.29 21.25 44.17
N ILE A 142 14.21 19.99 43.70
CA ILE A 142 13.53 18.90 44.44
C ILE A 142 14.59 18.05 45.18
N PRO A 143 14.41 17.76 46.47
CA PRO A 143 15.30 16.87 47.21
C PRO A 143 15.40 15.48 46.57
N SER A 144 16.63 14.98 46.39
CA SER A 144 16.94 13.71 45.71
C SER A 144 16.30 12.48 46.36
N THR A 145 15.95 12.56 47.64
CA THR A 145 15.29 11.51 48.44
C THR A 145 13.78 11.42 48.23
N SER A 146 13.17 12.38 47.51
CA SER A 146 11.72 12.44 47.31
C SER A 146 11.22 11.46 46.24
N LYS A 147 10.06 10.82 46.50
CA LYS A 147 9.32 10.05 45.46
C LYS A 147 9.02 10.89 44.21
N LYS A 148 8.85 12.21 44.38
CA LYS A 148 8.64 13.17 43.29
C LYS A 148 9.90 13.29 42.41
N HIS A 149 11.09 13.28 43.01
CA HIS A 149 12.37 13.28 42.31
C HIS A 149 12.51 12.01 41.47
N THR A 150 12.30 10.82 42.05
CA THR A 150 12.41 9.53 41.30
C THR A 150 11.48 9.46 40.10
N LYS A 151 10.22 9.90 40.24
CA LYS A 151 9.26 9.93 39.11
C LYS A 151 9.68 10.92 38.03
N ALA A 152 10.14 12.11 38.42
CA ALA A 152 10.60 13.13 37.49
C ALA A 152 11.91 12.73 36.80
N THR A 153 12.85 12.06 37.47
CA THR A 153 14.06 11.48 36.87
C THR A 153 13.73 10.38 35.87
N LYS A 154 12.77 9.48 36.17
CA LYS A 154 12.33 8.44 35.21
C LYS A 154 11.66 9.05 33.98
N GLN A 155 10.79 10.04 34.16
CA GLN A 155 10.16 10.74 33.04
C GLN A 155 11.20 11.49 32.21
N MET A 156 12.15 12.16 32.86
CA MET A 156 13.27 12.83 32.20
C MET A 156 14.15 11.85 31.42
N GLN A 157 14.42 10.66 31.95
CA GLN A 157 15.16 9.61 31.23
C GLN A 157 14.39 9.11 30.00
N ALA A 158 13.07 8.96 30.11
CA ALA A 158 12.23 8.60 28.97
C ALA A 158 12.19 9.72 27.91
N ASP A 159 12.08 10.97 28.34
CA ASP A 159 12.14 12.14 27.47
C ASP A 159 13.52 12.19 26.78
N ILE A 160 14.64 12.05 27.50
CA ILE A 160 16.00 12.02 26.95
C ILE A 160 16.21 10.84 25.98
N ALA A 161 15.74 9.64 26.32
CA ALA A 161 15.81 8.49 25.42
C ALA A 161 15.01 8.73 24.12
N ALA A 162 13.89 9.44 24.21
CA ALA A 162 13.14 9.89 23.05
C ALA A 162 13.91 10.98 22.25
N LEU A 163 14.71 11.82 22.92
CA LEU A 163 15.57 12.84 22.29
C LEU A 163 16.82 12.26 21.58
N GLN A 164 17.25 11.05 21.92
CA GLN A 164 18.45 10.41 21.34
C GLN A 164 18.24 9.75 19.95
N LEU A 165 17.03 9.82 19.38
CA LEU A 165 16.61 8.98 18.23
C LEU A 165 16.70 9.64 16.84
N VAL A 166 17.55 10.63 16.64
CA VAL A 166 17.93 11.10 15.29
C VAL A 166 19.19 10.37 14.85
N SER A 167 19.05 9.08 14.52
CA SER A 167 20.14 8.27 13.97
C SER A 167 20.05 8.24 12.44
N ASP A 168 21.15 8.59 11.77
CA ASP A 168 21.22 8.60 10.30
C ASP A 168 20.99 7.22 9.66
N SER A 169 21.20 6.12 10.42
CA SER A 169 20.88 4.75 9.98
C SER A 169 19.40 4.52 9.63
N ALA A 170 18.53 5.47 9.98
CA ALA A 170 17.11 5.42 9.67
C ALA A 170 16.70 6.19 8.40
N ILE A 171 17.66 6.81 7.70
CA ILE A 171 17.46 7.38 6.36
C ILE A 171 17.83 6.31 5.34
N ALA A 172 16.88 5.95 4.47
CA ALA A 172 17.14 4.99 3.39
C ALA A 172 18.20 5.53 2.42
N HIS A 173 18.88 4.68 1.67
CA HIS A 173 19.90 5.16 0.73
C HIS A 173 19.26 5.82 -0.51
N ALA A 174 19.90 6.84 -1.07
CA ALA A 174 19.37 7.65 -2.17
C ALA A 174 19.23 6.90 -3.52
N SER A 175 19.75 5.68 -3.61
CA SER A 175 19.62 4.77 -4.78
C SER A 175 18.99 3.41 -4.42
N GLU A 176 18.69 3.18 -3.15
CA GLU A 176 18.09 1.92 -2.69
C GLU A 176 16.65 1.79 -3.23
N SER A 177 16.23 0.59 -3.60
CA SER A 177 14.91 0.31 -4.22
C SER A 177 14.69 0.87 -5.63
N ILE A 178 15.61 1.66 -6.20
CA ILE A 178 15.57 2.09 -7.62
C ILE A 178 16.73 1.56 -8.44
N THR A 179 17.69 0.88 -7.82
CA THR A 179 18.77 0.15 -8.51
C THR A 179 18.31 -1.29 -8.73
N CYS A 180 18.45 -1.82 -9.95
CA CYS A 180 18.19 -3.23 -10.22
C CYS A 180 19.40 -4.11 -9.84
N CYS A 181 19.24 -5.43 -9.89
CA CYS A 181 20.34 -6.37 -9.65
C CYS A 181 21.50 -6.25 -10.64
N HIS A 182 21.27 -5.65 -11.82
CA HIS A 182 22.31 -5.37 -12.82
C HIS A 182 23.08 -4.07 -12.55
N GLY A 183 22.78 -3.35 -11.46
CA GLY A 183 23.46 -2.11 -11.09
C GLY A 183 23.01 -0.87 -11.86
N ALA A 184 22.06 -1.01 -12.78
CA ALA A 184 21.44 0.09 -13.52
C ALA A 184 20.17 0.59 -12.81
N LEU A 185 19.60 1.70 -13.32
CA LEU A 185 18.30 2.16 -12.87
C LEU A 185 17.24 1.10 -13.22
N LEU A 186 16.42 0.72 -12.25
CA LEU A 186 15.26 -0.15 -12.47
C LEU A 186 14.39 0.46 -13.60
N PRO A 187 13.51 -0.28 -14.28
CA PRO A 187 12.53 0.33 -15.17
C PRO A 187 11.36 1.00 -14.42
N LEU A 188 10.82 2.10 -14.94
CA LEU A 188 9.76 2.85 -14.26
C LEU A 188 8.48 2.01 -14.12
N SER A 189 8.19 1.19 -15.13
CA SER A 189 7.08 0.22 -15.14
C SER A 189 7.17 -0.81 -14.00
N LEU A 190 8.39 -1.15 -13.56
CA LEU A 190 8.63 -2.09 -12.47
C LEU A 190 8.73 -1.39 -11.09
N SER A 191 8.82 -0.06 -11.08
CA SER A 191 9.00 0.75 -9.87
C SER A 191 7.66 0.91 -9.12
N LYS A 192 7.37 0.00 -8.19
CA LYS A 192 6.10 -0.01 -7.42
C LYS A 192 6.26 0.53 -5.98
N GLY A 193 5.19 1.16 -5.49
CA GLY A 193 5.05 1.59 -4.10
C GLY A 193 6.20 2.49 -3.60
N GLN A 194 7.05 1.92 -2.76
CA GLN A 194 8.20 2.55 -2.12
C GLN A 194 9.38 2.79 -3.08
N GLY A 195 9.48 2.02 -4.17
CA GLY A 195 10.46 2.23 -5.25
C GLY A 195 10.03 3.25 -6.31
N LYS A 196 8.90 3.96 -6.13
CA LYS A 196 8.51 5.06 -7.04
C LYS A 196 9.59 6.15 -7.03
N ARG A 197 9.85 6.74 -8.19
CA ARG A 197 10.92 7.74 -8.35
C ARG A 197 10.44 9.15 -8.09
N LEU A 198 11.31 9.92 -7.46
CA LEU A 198 11.18 11.36 -7.33
C LEU A 198 12.41 12.02 -7.99
N ALA A 199 12.18 13.13 -8.69
CA ALA A 199 13.22 13.99 -9.20
C ALA A 199 13.48 15.13 -8.19
N VAL A 200 14.76 15.40 -7.94
CA VAL A 200 15.24 16.52 -7.13
C VAL A 200 16.16 17.37 -8.01
N PRO A 201 15.94 18.69 -8.14
CA PRO A 201 16.84 19.56 -8.89
C PRO A 201 18.28 19.49 -8.35
N LEU A 202 19.30 19.46 -9.21
CA LEU A 202 20.71 19.31 -8.80
C LEU A 202 21.13 20.41 -7.81
N ALA A 203 20.66 21.65 -8.02
CA ALA A 203 20.96 22.75 -7.11
C ALA A 203 20.44 22.50 -5.69
N ILE A 204 19.30 21.82 -5.56
CA ILE A 204 18.74 21.38 -4.28
C ILE A 204 19.51 20.17 -3.75
N TRP A 205 19.82 19.20 -4.62
CA TRP A 205 20.62 18.02 -4.24
C TRP A 205 21.98 18.40 -3.67
N LYS A 206 22.70 19.35 -4.28
CA LYS A 206 23.99 19.86 -3.78
C LYS A 206 23.89 20.43 -2.36
N LYS A 207 22.76 21.03 -2.01
CA LYS A 207 22.50 21.52 -0.65
C LYS A 207 22.07 20.39 0.30
N LEU A 208 21.38 19.38 -0.21
CA LEU A 208 20.85 18.26 0.58
C LEU A 208 21.92 17.22 0.92
N ALA A 209 22.75 16.85 -0.07
CA ALA A 209 23.68 15.72 -0.02
C ALA A 209 24.61 15.69 1.21
N PRO A 210 25.20 16.82 1.67
CA PRO A 210 26.03 16.83 2.87
C PRO A 210 25.31 16.31 4.13
N TYR A 211 23.99 16.52 4.22
CA TYR A 211 23.21 16.20 5.41
C TYR A 211 22.70 14.76 5.45
N VAL A 212 22.50 14.12 4.29
CA VAL A 212 21.80 12.81 4.18
C VAL A 212 22.73 11.66 3.81
N GLY A 213 24.01 11.94 3.55
CA GLY A 213 24.98 10.97 3.05
C GLY A 213 24.98 10.93 1.52
N ALA A 214 26.10 11.34 0.92
CA ALA A 214 26.31 11.36 -0.52
C ALA A 214 26.73 9.97 -1.02
N GLY A 215 25.77 9.07 -1.20
CA GLY A 215 25.97 7.86 -1.98
C GLY A 215 25.95 8.13 -3.49
N ALA A 216 26.29 7.13 -4.29
CA ALA A 216 26.08 7.20 -5.73
C ALA A 216 24.57 7.36 -6.02
N VAL A 217 24.23 8.38 -6.79
CA VAL A 217 22.84 8.71 -7.19
C VAL A 217 22.71 8.72 -8.71
N PHE A 218 21.51 8.45 -9.21
CA PHE A 218 21.24 8.49 -10.64
C PHE A 218 20.88 9.91 -11.09
N GLY A 219 21.24 10.22 -12.33
CA GLY A 219 21.01 11.52 -12.95
C GLY A 219 22.30 12.32 -13.05
N SER A 220 22.15 13.62 -13.22
CA SER A 220 23.25 14.47 -13.66
C SER A 220 24.35 14.74 -12.61
N ALA A 221 24.22 14.18 -11.41
CA ALA A 221 25.21 14.28 -10.34
C ALA A 221 26.04 12.99 -10.15
N GLY A 222 25.75 11.93 -10.90
CA GLY A 222 26.32 10.61 -10.62
C GLY A 222 26.11 9.62 -11.76
N LEU A 223 25.49 8.48 -11.45
CA LEU A 223 25.28 7.38 -12.37
C LEU A 223 24.30 7.76 -13.49
N PRO A 224 24.46 7.20 -14.70
CA PRO A 224 23.54 7.45 -15.80
C PRO A 224 22.11 7.03 -15.41
N ALA A 225 21.14 7.93 -15.61
CA ALA A 225 19.72 7.66 -15.36
C ALA A 225 19.06 6.88 -16.53
N THR A 226 19.77 5.92 -17.10
CA THR A 226 19.28 5.02 -18.15
C THR A 226 18.63 3.81 -17.52
N GLU A 227 17.42 3.48 -17.97
CA GLU A 227 16.73 2.28 -17.50
C GLU A 227 17.47 1.01 -17.92
N CYS A 228 17.35 -0.03 -17.11
CA CYS A 228 17.99 -1.31 -17.38
C CYS A 228 17.27 -2.05 -18.53
N ASP A 229 17.92 -2.16 -19.69
CA ASP A 229 17.41 -2.86 -20.87
C ASP A 229 17.09 -4.33 -20.60
N THR A 230 17.90 -5.01 -19.80
CA THR A 230 17.66 -6.41 -19.41
C THR A 230 16.34 -6.53 -18.65
N CYS A 231 16.12 -5.70 -17.62
CA CYS A 231 14.89 -5.71 -16.85
C CYS A 231 13.67 -5.29 -17.70
N LEU A 232 13.84 -4.30 -18.59
CA LEU A 232 12.79 -3.89 -19.52
C LEU A 232 12.38 -5.03 -20.45
N THR A 233 13.37 -5.73 -21.02
CA THR A 233 13.13 -6.83 -21.96
C THR A 233 12.47 -8.02 -21.26
N THR A 234 12.98 -8.42 -20.08
CA THR A 234 12.36 -9.48 -19.27
C THR A 234 10.91 -9.15 -18.93
N ALA A 235 10.63 -7.93 -18.48
CA ALA A 235 9.26 -7.51 -18.17
C ALA A 235 8.32 -7.54 -19.38
N LYS A 236 8.81 -7.13 -20.56
CA LYS A 236 8.05 -7.22 -21.81
C LYS A 236 7.76 -8.66 -22.19
N LEU A 237 8.74 -9.56 -22.10
CA LEU A 237 8.56 -10.98 -22.40
C LEU A 237 7.57 -11.65 -21.43
N GLU A 238 7.70 -11.40 -20.13
CA GLU A 238 6.76 -11.90 -19.13
C GLU A 238 5.33 -11.39 -19.38
N GLN A 239 5.17 -10.12 -19.76
CA GLN A 239 3.87 -9.56 -20.11
C GLN A 239 3.27 -10.23 -21.34
N LEU A 240 4.06 -10.44 -22.40
CA LEU A 240 3.64 -11.15 -23.61
C LEU A 240 3.25 -12.60 -23.30
N GLU A 241 4.00 -13.30 -22.45
CA GLU A 241 3.64 -14.66 -22.02
C GLU A 241 2.32 -14.68 -21.24
N ILE A 242 2.10 -13.71 -20.35
CA ILE A 242 0.85 -13.57 -19.62
C ILE A 242 -0.30 -13.34 -20.61
N GLU A 243 -0.17 -12.38 -21.52
CA GLU A 243 -1.18 -12.07 -22.54
C GLU A 243 -1.44 -13.26 -23.47
N ALA A 244 -0.41 -13.97 -23.91
CA ALA A 244 -0.53 -15.19 -24.69
C ALA A 244 -1.31 -16.27 -23.93
N LYS A 245 -1.03 -16.48 -22.64
CA LYS A 245 -1.80 -17.38 -21.77
C LYS A 245 -3.26 -16.95 -21.64
N LYS A 246 -3.54 -15.63 -21.55
CA LYS A 246 -4.93 -15.13 -21.51
C LYS A 246 -5.68 -15.43 -22.79
N THR A 247 -5.05 -15.15 -23.93
CA THR A 247 -5.63 -15.41 -25.25
C THR A 247 -5.84 -16.90 -25.45
N GLN A 248 -4.83 -17.73 -25.17
CA GLN A 248 -4.93 -19.18 -25.29
C GLN A 248 -6.06 -19.76 -24.44
N ARG A 249 -6.21 -19.33 -23.18
CA ARG A 249 -7.27 -19.81 -22.28
C ARG A 249 -8.65 -19.36 -22.77
N LEU A 250 -8.77 -18.13 -23.27
CA LEU A 250 -10.01 -17.65 -23.87
C LEU A 250 -10.39 -18.56 -25.04
N LEU A 251 -9.48 -18.74 -26.01
CA LEU A 251 -9.71 -19.58 -27.19
C LEU A 251 -10.06 -21.02 -26.82
N GLN A 252 -9.32 -21.63 -25.89
CA GLN A 252 -9.56 -23.01 -25.45
C GLN A 252 -11.00 -23.21 -24.93
N HIS A 253 -11.56 -22.22 -24.25
CA HIS A 253 -12.88 -22.31 -23.62
C HIS A 253 -14.02 -21.67 -24.42
N THR A 254 -13.73 -21.03 -25.57
CA THR A 254 -14.74 -20.44 -26.45
C THR A 254 -14.74 -21.00 -27.86
N GLU A 255 -13.61 -21.48 -28.40
CA GLU A 255 -13.55 -22.06 -29.74
C GLU A 255 -14.02 -23.52 -29.79
N SER A 256 -13.78 -24.29 -28.72
CA SER A 256 -14.21 -25.70 -28.65
C SER A 256 -15.73 -25.86 -28.47
N GLY A 257 -16.45 -24.76 -28.27
CA GLY A 257 -17.89 -24.68 -27.97
C GLY A 257 -18.74 -23.86 -28.96
N GLY A 258 -18.13 -23.32 -30.02
CA GLY A 258 -18.79 -22.34 -30.88
C GLY A 258 -19.14 -21.02 -30.16
N ASP A 259 -19.74 -20.07 -30.89
CA ASP A 259 -20.04 -18.71 -30.40
C ASP A 259 -20.85 -18.67 -29.08
N SER A 260 -21.51 -19.76 -28.71
CA SER A 260 -22.39 -19.89 -27.53
C SER A 260 -21.73 -19.61 -26.18
N LEU A 261 -20.55 -20.17 -25.88
CA LEU A 261 -19.85 -19.88 -24.61
C LEU A 261 -19.23 -18.50 -24.59
N TYR A 262 -18.84 -17.97 -25.75
CA TYR A 262 -18.39 -16.59 -25.85
C TYR A 262 -19.54 -15.63 -25.53
N ASP A 263 -20.73 -15.89 -26.06
CA ASP A 263 -21.93 -15.13 -25.75
C ASP A 263 -22.27 -15.17 -24.26
N LEU A 264 -22.18 -16.35 -23.62
CA LEU A 264 -22.38 -16.50 -22.17
C LEU A 264 -21.32 -15.73 -21.35
N LEU A 265 -20.07 -15.67 -21.83
CA LEU A 265 -18.95 -14.97 -21.19
C LEU A 265 -19.18 -13.46 -21.13
N VAL A 266 -19.79 -12.89 -22.17
CA VAL A 266 -20.05 -11.44 -22.29
C VAL A 266 -21.44 -11.03 -21.79
N ARG A 267 -22.37 -11.99 -21.62
CA ARG A 267 -23.76 -11.77 -21.19
C ARG A 267 -23.86 -11.11 -19.81
N LYS A 268 -24.69 -10.05 -19.74
CA LYS A 268 -24.98 -9.30 -18.50
C LYS A 268 -26.41 -9.50 -17.98
N ALA A 269 -27.36 -9.89 -18.83
CA ALA A 269 -28.78 -9.98 -18.49
C ALA A 269 -29.13 -11.16 -17.57
N GLY A 270 -28.25 -12.18 -17.51
CA GLY A 270 -28.48 -13.41 -16.75
C GLY A 270 -29.37 -14.43 -17.45
N HIS A 271 -29.87 -14.16 -18.65
CA HIS A 271 -30.63 -15.10 -19.48
C HIS A 271 -30.26 -14.92 -20.97
N PRO A 272 -30.40 -15.94 -21.83
CA PRO A 272 -30.17 -15.79 -23.26
C PRO A 272 -31.29 -14.96 -23.92
N PRO A 273 -31.03 -14.24 -25.02
CA PRO A 273 -32.07 -13.52 -25.77
C PRO A 273 -33.14 -14.46 -26.34
N SER A 274 -32.75 -15.68 -26.73
CA SER A 274 -33.64 -16.71 -27.29
C SER A 274 -34.74 -17.15 -26.33
N LEU A 275 -34.58 -16.95 -25.02
CA LEU A 275 -35.62 -17.25 -24.01
C LEU A 275 -36.89 -16.43 -24.22
N LEU A 276 -36.76 -15.24 -24.81
CA LEU A 276 -37.90 -14.36 -25.09
C LEU A 276 -38.51 -14.61 -26.48
N SER A 277 -37.96 -15.55 -27.25
CA SER A 277 -38.52 -15.97 -28.53
C SER A 277 -39.72 -16.89 -28.32
N PRO A 278 -40.80 -16.80 -29.13
CA PRO A 278 -41.95 -17.71 -29.06
C PRO A 278 -41.62 -19.14 -29.51
N GLU A 279 -40.43 -19.35 -30.09
CA GLU A 279 -39.96 -20.63 -30.61
C GLU A 279 -39.64 -21.63 -29.50
N ARG A 280 -39.57 -22.91 -29.88
CA ARG A 280 -39.23 -23.97 -28.93
C ARG A 280 -37.77 -23.85 -28.52
N GLY A 281 -37.50 -23.78 -27.22
CA GLY A 281 -36.15 -23.67 -26.68
C GLY A 281 -35.98 -24.44 -25.38
N GLN A 282 -34.80 -24.99 -25.16
CA GLN A 282 -34.45 -25.71 -23.94
C GLN A 282 -33.41 -24.92 -23.15
N PHE A 283 -33.63 -24.84 -21.83
CA PHE A 283 -32.88 -23.97 -20.95
C PHE A 283 -32.57 -24.64 -19.61
N PHE A 284 -31.45 -24.25 -19.00
CA PHE A 284 -31.00 -24.74 -17.70
C PHE A 284 -30.64 -23.58 -16.79
N VAL A 285 -30.58 -23.85 -15.48
CA VAL A 285 -30.13 -22.88 -14.48
C VAL A 285 -28.75 -23.23 -13.94
N VAL A 286 -27.89 -22.21 -13.83
CA VAL A 286 -26.52 -22.32 -13.30
C VAL A 286 -26.34 -21.28 -12.17
N PRO A 287 -25.68 -21.63 -11.05
CA PRO A 287 -25.44 -20.67 -9.98
C PRO A 287 -24.60 -19.49 -10.46
N GLN A 288 -25.04 -18.27 -10.15
CA GLN A 288 -24.36 -17.05 -10.55
C GLN A 288 -22.96 -16.95 -9.93
N SER A 289 -22.79 -17.42 -8.68
CA SER A 289 -21.47 -17.46 -8.05
C SER A 289 -20.49 -18.36 -8.80
N TRP A 290 -20.98 -19.48 -9.36
CA TRP A 290 -20.18 -20.38 -10.17
C TRP A 290 -19.81 -19.73 -11.50
N LEU A 291 -20.77 -19.15 -12.23
CA LEU A 291 -20.49 -18.46 -13.49
C LEU A 291 -19.55 -17.27 -13.30
N LYS A 292 -19.61 -16.55 -12.18
CA LYS A 292 -18.63 -15.49 -11.85
C LYS A 292 -17.21 -16.05 -11.77
N LYS A 293 -17.02 -17.19 -11.09
CA LYS A 293 -15.71 -17.86 -11.01
C LYS A 293 -15.26 -18.35 -12.39
N TRP A 294 -16.16 -18.95 -13.16
CA TRP A 294 -15.88 -19.40 -14.52
C TRP A 294 -15.43 -18.24 -15.42
N ARG A 295 -16.15 -17.11 -15.42
CA ARG A 295 -15.77 -15.91 -16.20
C ARG A 295 -14.40 -15.36 -15.77
N GLN A 296 -14.08 -15.37 -14.49
CA GLN A 296 -12.76 -14.96 -13.98
C GLN A 296 -11.65 -15.92 -14.44
N PHE A 297 -11.94 -17.21 -14.42
CA PHE A 297 -11.03 -18.25 -14.88
C PHE A 297 -10.74 -18.12 -16.38
N VAL A 298 -11.77 -18.07 -17.23
CA VAL A 298 -11.64 -17.91 -18.69
C VAL A 298 -10.90 -16.62 -19.06
N LYS A 299 -11.19 -15.51 -18.38
CA LYS A 299 -10.49 -14.22 -18.58
C LYS A 299 -9.08 -14.18 -17.98
N SER A 300 -8.59 -15.29 -17.44
CA SER A 300 -7.28 -15.39 -16.80
C SER A 300 -7.03 -14.32 -15.73
N VAL A 301 -8.09 -13.97 -15.01
CA VAL A 301 -8.02 -13.14 -13.80
C VAL A 301 -7.60 -14.00 -12.61
N VAL A 302 -8.03 -15.27 -12.62
CA VAL A 302 -7.73 -16.29 -11.60
C VAL A 302 -7.33 -17.58 -12.33
N ASP A 303 -6.31 -18.29 -11.84
CA ASP A 303 -5.85 -19.55 -12.43
C ASP A 303 -6.58 -20.79 -11.91
N VAL A 304 -7.38 -20.62 -10.86
CA VAL A 304 -8.17 -21.68 -10.25
C VAL A 304 -9.46 -21.90 -11.06
N PRO A 305 -9.73 -23.12 -11.56
CA PRO A 305 -10.99 -23.42 -12.25
C PRO A 305 -12.18 -23.34 -11.29
N PRO A 306 -13.40 -23.08 -11.80
CA PRO A 306 -14.59 -22.90 -10.96
C PRO A 306 -15.03 -24.17 -10.19
N GLY A 307 -14.52 -25.34 -10.56
CA GLY A 307 -14.96 -26.64 -10.04
C GLY A 307 -16.28 -27.10 -10.70
N PRO A 308 -16.90 -28.17 -10.20
CA PRO A 308 -18.17 -28.67 -10.75
C PRO A 308 -19.34 -27.71 -10.51
N ILE A 309 -20.34 -27.77 -11.39
CA ILE A 309 -21.60 -27.03 -11.22
C ILE A 309 -22.44 -27.72 -10.16
N LEU A 310 -22.70 -27.02 -9.05
CA LEU A 310 -23.42 -27.55 -7.89
C LEU A 310 -24.83 -26.97 -7.81
N ASN A 311 -25.80 -27.73 -8.31
CA ASN A 311 -27.23 -27.40 -8.24
C ASN A 311 -27.96 -28.21 -7.14
N GLY A 312 -27.26 -28.98 -6.31
CA GLY A 312 -27.87 -29.82 -5.27
C GLY A 312 -28.76 -29.05 -4.28
N ALA A 313 -28.50 -27.75 -4.06
CA ALA A 313 -29.35 -26.88 -3.24
C ALA A 313 -30.77 -26.69 -3.80
N LEU A 314 -30.96 -26.90 -5.10
CA LEU A 314 -32.27 -26.86 -5.75
C LEU A 314 -33.03 -28.18 -5.62
N LEU A 315 -32.46 -29.24 -5.05
CA LEU A 315 -33.22 -30.46 -4.78
C LEU A 315 -33.85 -30.40 -3.40
N CYS A 316 -35.18 -30.51 -3.33
CA CYS A 316 -35.84 -30.59 -2.04
C CYS A 316 -35.44 -31.88 -1.32
N ALA A 317 -34.96 -31.76 -0.07
CA ALA A 317 -34.44 -32.89 0.68
C ALA A 317 -35.46 -34.02 0.87
N ARG A 318 -36.75 -33.65 1.01
CA ARG A 318 -37.85 -34.59 1.28
C ARG A 318 -38.37 -35.32 0.04
N HIS A 319 -38.61 -34.59 -1.06
CA HIS A 319 -39.27 -35.18 -2.24
C HIS A 319 -38.31 -35.48 -3.39
N ARG A 320 -37.03 -35.09 -3.27
CA ARG A 320 -36.00 -35.26 -4.31
C ARG A 320 -36.43 -34.66 -5.67
N ARG A 321 -37.25 -33.61 -5.62
CA ARG A 321 -37.73 -32.85 -6.78
C ARG A 321 -37.03 -31.50 -6.82
N PRO A 322 -36.80 -30.93 -8.02
CA PRO A 322 -36.23 -29.60 -8.11
C PRO A 322 -37.17 -28.57 -7.52
N VAL A 323 -36.60 -27.54 -6.92
CA VAL A 323 -37.26 -26.34 -6.46
C VAL A 323 -36.83 -25.23 -7.41
N VAL A 324 -37.80 -24.46 -7.90
CA VAL A 324 -37.49 -23.35 -8.82
C VAL A 324 -36.90 -22.19 -8.00
N PRO A 325 -35.73 -21.65 -8.36
CA PRO A 325 -35.18 -20.48 -7.68
C PRO A 325 -36.15 -19.31 -7.73
N ASN A 326 -36.30 -18.58 -6.63
CA ASN A 326 -37.30 -17.51 -6.51
C ASN A 326 -37.12 -16.40 -7.57
N SER A 327 -35.88 -15.98 -7.85
CA SER A 327 -35.62 -14.95 -8.86
C SER A 327 -35.93 -15.43 -10.28
N VAL A 328 -35.71 -16.71 -10.56
CA VAL A 328 -36.05 -17.33 -11.86
C VAL A 328 -37.57 -17.44 -12.00
N ALA A 329 -38.27 -17.90 -10.96
CA ALA A 329 -39.74 -17.97 -10.97
C ALA A 329 -40.38 -16.58 -11.22
N LEU A 330 -39.95 -15.55 -10.48
CA LEU A 330 -40.46 -14.19 -10.63
C LEU A 330 -40.20 -13.63 -12.03
N PHE A 331 -39.03 -13.88 -12.59
CA PHE A 331 -38.70 -13.45 -13.95
C PHE A 331 -39.58 -14.16 -14.99
N LEU A 332 -39.70 -15.47 -14.91
CA LEU A 332 -40.48 -16.29 -15.84
C LEU A 332 -42.00 -15.98 -15.78
N MET A 333 -42.51 -15.54 -14.63
CA MET A 333 -43.89 -15.07 -14.48
C MET A 333 -44.09 -13.61 -14.94
N GLY A 334 -43.04 -12.91 -15.38
CA GLY A 334 -43.09 -11.49 -15.75
C GLY A 334 -43.18 -10.53 -14.55
N ALA A 335 -43.03 -11.03 -13.32
CA ALA A 335 -43.07 -10.23 -12.10
C ALA A 335 -41.73 -9.52 -11.79
N SER A 336 -40.64 -9.92 -12.44
CA SER A 336 -39.32 -9.29 -12.36
C SER A 336 -38.73 -9.07 -13.76
N PRO A 337 -38.07 -7.93 -14.03
CA PRO A 337 -37.39 -7.67 -15.30
C PRO A 337 -36.05 -8.40 -15.44
N SER A 338 -35.55 -9.05 -14.38
CA SER A 338 -34.28 -9.79 -14.41
C SER A 338 -34.25 -10.96 -13.44
N VAL A 339 -33.57 -12.04 -13.84
CA VAL A 339 -33.25 -13.20 -12.99
C VAL A 339 -32.17 -12.88 -11.93
N LEU A 340 -31.45 -11.76 -12.09
CA LEU A 340 -30.37 -11.33 -11.21
C LEU A 340 -30.82 -10.36 -10.11
N THR A 341 -32.13 -10.11 -10.01
CA THR A 341 -32.70 -9.24 -8.97
C THR A 341 -32.83 -10.03 -7.66
N SER A 342 -32.17 -9.54 -6.61
CA SER A 342 -32.37 -10.05 -5.25
C SER A 342 -33.62 -9.45 -4.62
N ILE A 343 -34.46 -10.27 -3.98
CA ILE A 343 -35.60 -9.77 -3.19
C ILE A 343 -35.09 -9.12 -1.90
N PRO A 344 -35.44 -7.86 -1.61
CA PRO A 344 -35.04 -7.19 -0.37
C PRO A 344 -35.41 -8.00 0.88
N GLY A 345 -34.47 -8.18 1.79
CA GLY A 345 -34.68 -8.88 3.06
C GLY A 345 -34.48 -10.39 3.03
N ILE A 346 -34.39 -11.00 1.85
CA ILE A 346 -34.15 -12.45 1.68
C ILE A 346 -32.74 -12.67 1.12
N THR A 347 -32.00 -13.62 1.69
CA THR A 347 -30.72 -14.07 1.11
C THR A 347 -30.86 -15.48 0.56
N TYR A 348 -30.58 -15.61 -0.73
CA TYR A 348 -30.59 -16.85 -1.50
C TYR A 348 -29.54 -16.76 -2.61
N GLU A 349 -29.16 -17.90 -3.18
CA GLU A 349 -28.21 -17.96 -4.30
C GLU A 349 -28.91 -17.49 -5.58
N LEU A 350 -28.28 -16.59 -6.34
CA LEU A 350 -28.83 -16.18 -7.64
C LEU A 350 -28.44 -17.19 -8.71
N TYR A 351 -29.31 -17.36 -9.70
CA TYR A 351 -29.08 -18.24 -10.83
C TYR A 351 -29.18 -17.46 -12.14
N GLU A 352 -28.41 -17.90 -13.14
CA GLU A 352 -28.52 -17.46 -14.52
C GLU A 352 -29.13 -18.59 -15.35
N ILE A 353 -29.90 -18.22 -16.36
CA ILE A 353 -30.46 -19.14 -17.35
C ILE A 353 -29.46 -19.26 -18.50
N VAL A 354 -29.19 -20.49 -18.93
CA VAL A 354 -28.31 -20.82 -20.06
C VAL A 354 -29.09 -21.64 -21.10
N THR A 355 -28.66 -21.58 -22.36
CA THR A 355 -29.23 -22.41 -23.43
C THR A 355 -28.81 -23.88 -23.28
N ASP A 356 -29.45 -24.76 -24.04
CA ASP A 356 -29.06 -26.17 -24.12
C ASP A 356 -27.59 -26.33 -24.56
N ASP A 357 -27.21 -25.68 -25.65
CA ASP A 357 -25.83 -25.72 -26.18
C ASP A 357 -24.80 -25.26 -25.13
N GLU A 358 -25.08 -24.15 -24.43
CA GLU A 358 -24.23 -23.65 -23.36
C GLU A 358 -24.13 -24.63 -22.20
N TRP A 359 -25.25 -25.23 -21.81
CA TRP A 359 -25.31 -26.20 -20.73
C TRP A 359 -24.49 -27.46 -21.05
N GLU A 360 -24.68 -28.03 -22.23
CA GLU A 360 -23.96 -29.24 -22.66
C GLU A 360 -22.45 -29.03 -22.61
N GLN A 361 -21.98 -27.87 -23.09
CA GLN A 361 -20.56 -27.56 -23.12
C GLN A 361 -19.99 -27.28 -21.73
N LEU A 362 -20.71 -26.54 -20.88
CA LEU A 362 -20.32 -26.34 -19.50
C LEU A 362 -20.26 -27.66 -18.73
N GLN A 363 -21.26 -28.52 -18.91
CA GLN A 363 -21.32 -29.84 -18.28
C GLN A 363 -20.19 -30.75 -18.76
N ALA A 364 -19.89 -30.77 -20.06
CA ALA A 364 -18.79 -31.53 -20.63
C ALA A 364 -17.43 -31.09 -20.09
N ALA A 365 -17.23 -29.77 -19.92
CA ALA A 365 -15.96 -29.20 -19.49
C ALA A 365 -15.73 -29.26 -17.97
N PHE A 366 -16.77 -29.10 -17.16
CA PHE A 366 -16.63 -28.91 -15.70
C PHE A 366 -17.37 -29.92 -14.84
N CYS A 367 -18.19 -30.80 -15.43
CA CYS A 367 -19.16 -31.66 -14.75
C CYS A 367 -20.25 -30.87 -14.00
N ALA A 368 -21.43 -31.47 -13.91
CA ALA A 368 -22.55 -30.93 -13.14
C ALA A 368 -23.12 -32.04 -12.23
N GLU A 369 -23.44 -31.67 -10.99
CA GLU A 369 -24.05 -32.58 -10.02
C GLU A 369 -25.49 -32.94 -10.43
N VAL A 370 -26.28 -31.90 -10.75
CA VAL A 370 -27.71 -32.01 -11.08
C VAL A 370 -28.05 -31.02 -12.19
N ALA A 371 -28.75 -31.49 -13.22
CA ALA A 371 -29.34 -30.64 -14.23
C ALA A 371 -30.74 -30.18 -13.77
N VAL A 372 -30.95 -28.87 -13.71
CA VAL A 372 -32.28 -28.28 -13.46
C VAL A 372 -32.61 -27.41 -14.66
N GLY A 373 -33.64 -27.80 -15.41
CA GLY A 373 -33.98 -27.17 -16.68
C GLY A 373 -35.45 -27.29 -17.05
N PHE A 374 -35.83 -26.48 -18.03
CA PHE A 374 -37.18 -26.35 -18.55
C PHE A 374 -37.13 -26.13 -20.07
N GLU A 375 -38.26 -26.42 -20.71
CA GLU A 375 -38.50 -26.13 -22.12
C GLU A 375 -39.51 -25.00 -22.24
N VAL A 376 -39.34 -24.15 -23.23
CA VAL A 376 -40.37 -23.20 -23.69
C VAL A 376 -40.99 -23.80 -24.94
N VAL A 377 -42.31 -24.02 -24.93
CA VAL A 377 -43.08 -24.56 -26.06
C VAL A 377 -44.22 -23.59 -26.35
N CYS A 378 -44.13 -22.86 -27.47
CA CYS A 378 -45.12 -21.85 -27.85
C CYS A 378 -45.39 -20.83 -26.72
N GLY A 379 -44.32 -20.33 -26.10
CA GLY A 379 -44.40 -19.40 -24.95
C GLY A 379 -44.81 -20.03 -23.62
N THR A 380 -45.10 -21.34 -23.58
CA THR A 380 -45.44 -22.06 -22.33
C THR A 380 -44.21 -22.72 -21.73
N ILE A 381 -44.01 -22.57 -20.42
CA ILE A 381 -42.86 -23.13 -19.70
C ILE A 381 -43.21 -24.53 -19.18
N VAL A 382 -42.42 -25.52 -19.58
CA VAL A 382 -42.57 -26.93 -19.21
C VAL A 382 -41.29 -27.41 -18.52
N TRP A 383 -41.36 -27.64 -17.21
CA TRP A 383 -40.22 -28.15 -16.45
C TRP A 383 -39.94 -29.61 -16.77
N ARG A 384 -38.67 -29.96 -17.04
CA ARG A 384 -38.26 -31.34 -17.37
C ARG A 384 -38.54 -32.33 -16.25
N THR A 385 -38.35 -31.89 -15.02
CA THR A 385 -38.78 -32.60 -13.82
C THR A 385 -39.76 -31.72 -13.07
N LEU A 386 -40.94 -32.27 -12.75
CA LEU A 386 -41.99 -31.54 -12.05
C LEU A 386 -41.44 -30.92 -10.76
N PRO A 387 -41.49 -29.57 -10.62
CA PRO A 387 -40.99 -28.91 -9.44
C PRO A 387 -41.75 -29.33 -8.19
N CYS A 388 -41.07 -29.26 -7.06
CA CYS A 388 -41.70 -29.47 -5.76
C CYS A 388 -42.74 -28.38 -5.51
N GLN A 389 -44.00 -28.77 -5.37
CA GLN A 389 -45.11 -27.85 -5.10
C GLN A 389 -45.27 -27.54 -3.59
N VAL A 390 -44.50 -28.22 -2.75
CA VAL A 390 -44.64 -28.18 -1.28
C VAL A 390 -43.46 -27.48 -0.60
N CYS A 391 -42.28 -27.56 -1.22
CA CYS A 391 -41.05 -27.02 -0.64
C CYS A 391 -40.61 -25.80 -1.44
N GLU A 392 -40.23 -24.75 -0.73
CA GLU A 392 -39.64 -23.55 -1.29
C GLU A 392 -38.11 -23.60 -1.22
N GLU A 393 -37.47 -22.67 -1.94
CA GLU A 393 -36.01 -22.55 -1.97
C GLU A 393 -35.49 -22.30 -0.55
N PRO A 394 -34.36 -22.94 -0.14
CA PRO A 394 -33.74 -22.64 1.14
C PRO A 394 -33.31 -21.17 1.19
N THR A 395 -34.04 -20.35 1.94
CA THR A 395 -33.71 -18.93 2.15
C THR A 395 -33.14 -18.73 3.55
N ALA A 396 -32.07 -17.93 3.65
CA ALA A 396 -31.64 -17.40 4.93
C ALA A 396 -32.31 -16.03 5.13
N VAL A 397 -33.10 -15.91 6.20
CA VAL A 397 -33.61 -14.60 6.64
C VAL A 397 -32.46 -13.88 7.34
N ARG A 398 -32.09 -12.68 6.88
CA ARG A 398 -31.03 -11.91 7.53
C ARG A 398 -31.43 -11.65 8.99
N PRO A 399 -30.61 -12.04 10.00
CA PRO A 399 -30.84 -11.58 11.35
C PRO A 399 -30.72 -10.06 11.37
N ALA A 400 -31.70 -9.38 11.99
CA ALA A 400 -31.65 -7.95 12.19
C ALA A 400 -30.30 -7.57 12.83
N LYS A 401 -29.57 -6.62 12.24
CA LYS A 401 -28.30 -6.15 12.76
C LYS A 401 -28.53 -5.50 14.12
N SER A 402 -28.42 -6.27 15.20
CA SER A 402 -28.27 -5.74 16.55
C SER A 402 -26.96 -4.96 16.58
N ASN A 403 -27.08 -3.64 16.59
CA ASN A 403 -25.98 -2.69 16.66
C ASN A 403 -25.36 -2.74 18.07
N ARG A 404 -24.59 -3.80 18.37
CA ARG A 404 -23.88 -3.95 19.65
C ARG A 404 -22.47 -3.39 19.51
N ASN A 405 -22.42 -2.05 19.53
CA ASN A 405 -21.18 -1.32 19.67
C ASN A 405 -20.75 -1.36 21.14
N THR A 406 -20.06 -2.43 21.56
CA THR A 406 -19.47 -2.54 22.90
C THR A 406 -17.96 -2.75 22.81
N ASN A 407 -17.27 -1.61 22.81
CA ASN A 407 -16.08 -1.31 23.62
C ASN A 407 -15.13 -2.49 23.90
N ARG A 408 -14.28 -2.83 22.92
CA ARG A 408 -13.11 -3.70 23.12
C ARG A 408 -11.95 -2.87 23.68
N ASN A 409 -11.97 -2.62 24.99
CA ASN A 409 -10.83 -2.01 25.67
C ASN A 409 -10.60 -2.58 27.08
N THR A 410 -10.62 -3.90 27.20
CA THR A 410 -10.23 -4.63 28.42
C THR A 410 -9.88 -6.06 28.02
N ASN A 411 -8.63 -6.34 27.62
CA ASN A 411 -7.95 -7.66 27.75
C ASN A 411 -6.56 -7.67 27.11
N ARG A 412 -5.65 -6.83 27.62
CA ARG A 412 -4.20 -6.96 27.36
C ARG A 412 -3.33 -7.00 28.63
N ARG A 413 -3.93 -7.21 29.80
CA ARG A 413 -3.21 -7.26 31.10
C ARG A 413 -3.18 -8.63 31.79
N ALA A 414 -3.58 -9.71 31.12
CA ALA A 414 -3.65 -11.05 31.75
C ALA A 414 -2.79 -12.13 31.06
N ALA A 415 -1.69 -11.76 30.37
CA ALA A 415 -0.82 -12.73 29.70
C ALA A 415 0.68 -12.54 30.02
N ALA A 416 1.01 -12.06 31.22
CA ALA A 416 2.39 -11.94 31.70
C ALA A 416 2.47 -12.21 33.21
N ALA A 417 2.05 -13.41 33.61
CA ALA A 417 2.43 -14.04 34.86
C ALA A 417 2.19 -15.55 34.69
N ILE A 418 3.10 -16.37 35.21
CA ILE A 418 3.23 -17.83 35.04
C ILE A 418 4.20 -18.22 33.89
N ARG A 419 5.49 -18.07 34.19
CA ARG A 419 6.56 -19.04 33.92
C ARG A 419 7.82 -18.60 34.69
N LEU A 420 7.90 -19.03 35.94
CA LEU A 420 9.11 -19.46 36.63
C LEU A 420 8.73 -20.71 37.42
#